data_AF-A0A1S3F485-F1
#
_entry.id   AF-A0A1S3F485-F1
#
_cell.length_a   1.000
_cell.length_b   1.000
_cell.length_c   1.000
_cell.angle_alpha   90.00
_cell.angle_beta   90.00
_cell.angle_gamma   90.00
#
_symmetry.space_group_name_H-M   'P 1'
#
loop_
_entity.id
_entity.type
_entity.pdbx_description
1 polymer ?
#
loop_
_entity_poly.entity_id
_entity_poly.type
_entity_poly.pdbx_seq_one_letter_code
_entity_poly.pdbx_strand_id
1 'polypeptide(L)'
;MATLARLQARSSFIGNQYYFRNSIVNDFRKWENDAAVKIQSWFRGCQVRAYIRYLHRIATIIQKWWRGYLGRKQFQVLVELANYTMKMDHYNTMAVEIQRRWRGFRIRKYCFNYFYLKAYLKAISETNDTIREALEEFAEMKEQEERKAAIEKEEKERNYQARKMHYLLSTKQIPGIYNSPFKKEPDPWELRLQKAKPLQHRPPRVKYNKHTTNLDEWLECTSARSFPRAVCLPPINRKLYQGPFRDINEVLEQRYKPLEPTLRVAEPINQLNLTREEFKRQEQLLNVNDNMFLPFSCYHKKEKYIPLIHSSSKYHPDSPDEHQFRSENPKKWISDKDFQTVLPSFDLFSKYGKLYSKAGQII
;
A
#
# COMPACT_ATOMS: atom_id res chain seq x y z
N MET A 1 77.29 63.16 90.60
CA MET A 1 76.60 64.04 89.62
C MET A 1 77.16 63.93 88.20
N ALA A 2 78.48 64.04 87.97
CA ALA A 2 79.07 64.06 86.61
C ALA A 2 79.00 62.75 85.79
N THR A 3 78.79 61.59 86.43
CA THR A 3 78.62 60.29 85.74
C THR A 3 77.20 60.12 85.19
N LEU A 4 76.19 60.49 85.98
CA LEU A 4 74.78 60.42 85.62
C LEU A 4 74.45 61.37 84.46
N ALA A 5 75.00 62.59 84.49
CA ALA A 5 74.84 63.55 83.39
C ALA A 5 75.46 63.04 82.06
N ARG A 6 76.62 62.38 82.11
CA ARG A 6 77.24 61.73 80.94
C ARG A 6 76.41 60.56 80.39
N LEU A 7 75.82 59.76 81.28
CA LEU A 7 74.94 58.65 80.87
C LEU A 7 73.64 59.16 80.26
N GLN A 8 73.02 60.20 80.83
CA GLN A 8 71.83 60.84 80.26
C GLN A 8 72.14 61.44 78.87
N ALA A 9 73.27 62.15 78.72
CA ALA A 9 73.72 62.68 77.43
C ALA A 9 73.99 61.58 76.39
N ARG A 10 74.42 60.38 76.82
CA ARG A 10 74.65 59.22 75.94
C ARG A 10 73.38 58.42 75.66
N SER A 11 72.36 58.49 76.51
CA SER A 11 71.11 57.73 76.35
C SER A 11 70.33 58.14 75.10
N SER A 12 70.31 59.44 74.76
CA SER A 12 69.66 59.96 73.55
C SER A 12 70.37 59.45 72.28
N PHE A 13 71.70 59.44 72.29
CA PHE A 13 72.50 58.88 71.20
C PHE A 13 72.27 57.37 71.03
N ILE A 14 72.24 56.60 72.12
CA ILE A 14 71.97 55.15 72.09
C ILE A 14 70.53 54.89 71.61
N GLY A 15 69.55 55.66 72.08
CA GLY A 15 68.18 55.59 71.62
C GLY A 15 68.07 55.83 70.11
N ASN A 16 68.68 56.91 69.61
CA ASN A 16 68.69 57.21 68.18
C ASN A 16 69.39 56.13 67.34
N GLN A 17 70.52 55.58 67.83
CA GLN A 17 71.20 54.45 67.19
C GLN A 17 70.32 53.20 67.16
N TYR A 18 69.61 52.90 68.24
CA TYR A 18 68.67 51.78 68.31
C TYR A 18 67.51 51.98 67.33
N TYR A 19 66.87 53.16 67.31
CA TYR A 19 65.77 53.47 66.39
C TYR A 19 66.22 53.37 64.93
N PHE A 20 67.38 53.92 64.58
CA PHE A 20 67.90 53.86 63.21
C PHE A 20 68.19 52.42 62.77
N ARG A 21 68.83 51.62 63.63
CA ARG A 21 69.08 50.19 63.37
C ARG A 21 67.77 49.42 63.21
N ASN A 22 66.78 49.67 64.07
CA ASN A 22 65.49 48.99 64.01
C ASN A 22 64.67 49.43 62.78
N SER A 23 64.77 50.70 62.37
CA SER A 23 64.15 51.20 61.13
C SER A 23 64.70 50.48 59.90
N ILE A 24 66.02 50.36 59.78
CA ILE A 24 66.66 49.63 58.68
C ILE A 24 66.22 48.16 58.68
N VAL A 25 66.19 47.51 59.86
CA VAL A 25 65.73 46.12 59.98
C VAL A 25 64.26 45.98 59.60
N ASN A 26 63.40 46.93 59.94
CA ASN A 26 61.98 46.91 59.58
C ASN A 26 61.76 46.95 58.06
N ASP A 27 62.58 47.71 57.33
CA ASP A 27 62.52 47.74 55.85
C ASP A 27 62.87 46.37 55.25
N PHE A 28 63.90 45.71 55.75
CA PHE A 28 64.25 44.34 55.33
C PHE A 28 63.15 43.34 55.69
N ARG A 29 62.56 43.42 56.89
CA ARG A 29 61.45 42.55 57.31
C ARG A 29 60.22 42.73 56.42
N LYS A 30 59.95 43.96 55.99
CA LYS A 30 58.85 44.24 55.04
C LYS A 30 59.12 43.58 53.69
N TRP A 31 60.33 43.72 53.16
CA TRP A 31 60.73 43.09 51.90
C TRP A 31 60.66 41.56 51.95
N GLU A 32 61.16 40.95 53.04
CA GLU A 32 61.08 39.50 53.27
C GLU A 32 59.63 39.01 53.34
N ASN A 33 58.76 39.73 54.07
CA ASN A 33 57.34 39.42 54.17
C ASN A 33 56.66 39.52 52.79
N ASP A 34 56.92 40.58 52.02
CA ASP A 34 56.35 40.75 50.68
C ASP A 34 56.80 39.64 49.73
N ALA A 35 58.07 39.25 49.77
CA ALA A 35 58.59 38.13 49.01
C ALA A 35 57.93 36.80 49.41
N ALA A 36 57.79 36.55 50.72
CA ALA A 36 57.11 35.36 51.24
C ALA A 36 55.64 35.31 50.80
N VAL A 37 54.91 36.43 50.88
CA VAL A 37 53.51 36.53 50.42
C VAL A 37 53.39 36.26 48.92
N LYS A 38 54.33 36.74 48.10
CA LYS A 38 54.36 36.42 46.65
C LYS A 38 54.54 34.92 46.41
N ILE A 39 55.50 34.28 47.08
CA ILE A 39 55.73 32.83 46.93
C ILE A 39 54.51 32.03 47.39
N GLN A 40 53.95 32.38 48.56
CA GLN A 40 52.79 31.68 49.10
C GLN A 40 51.54 31.85 48.23
N SER A 41 51.26 33.06 47.75
CA SER A 41 50.12 33.32 46.86
C SER A 41 50.27 32.60 45.52
N TRP A 42 51.48 32.57 44.96
CA TRP A 42 51.78 31.77 43.77
C TRP A 42 51.54 30.28 43.99
N PHE A 43 52.05 29.72 45.10
CA PHE A 43 51.88 28.31 45.44
C PHE A 43 50.41 27.93 45.64
N ARG A 44 49.65 28.73 46.40
CA ARG A 44 48.19 28.55 46.56
C ARG A 44 47.47 28.58 45.21
N GLY A 45 47.85 29.51 44.32
CA GLY A 45 47.34 29.58 42.95
C GLY A 45 47.67 28.32 42.13
N CYS A 46 48.88 27.77 42.26
CA CYS A 46 49.29 26.52 41.61
C CYS A 46 48.45 25.33 42.09
N GLN A 47 48.17 25.23 43.39
CA GLN A 47 47.32 24.19 43.96
C GLN A 47 45.89 24.27 43.42
N VAL A 48 45.29 25.46 43.42
CA VAL A 48 43.92 25.67 42.89
C VAL A 48 43.85 25.32 41.41
N ARG A 49 44.81 25.79 40.59
CA ARG A 49 44.85 25.46 39.16
C ARG A 49 45.04 23.96 38.90
N ALA A 50 45.85 23.27 39.70
CA ALA A 50 46.01 21.82 39.59
C ALA A 50 44.69 21.10 39.90
N TYR A 51 43.98 21.53 40.95
CA TYR A 51 42.69 20.98 41.31
C TYR A 51 41.62 21.22 40.24
N ILE A 52 41.53 22.43 39.68
CA ILE A 52 40.61 22.74 38.57
C ILE A 52 40.89 21.86 37.34
N ARG A 53 42.18 21.67 36.97
CA ARG A 53 42.55 20.77 35.87
C ARG A 53 42.13 19.33 36.15
N TYR A 54 42.27 18.87 37.39
CA TYR A 54 41.79 17.56 37.80
C TYR A 54 40.27 17.45 37.64
N LEU A 55 39.50 18.43 38.13
CA LEU A 55 38.04 18.45 37.98
C LEU A 55 37.60 18.43 36.51
N HIS A 56 38.22 19.26 35.66
CA HIS A 56 37.94 19.25 34.22
C HIS A 56 38.26 17.90 33.58
N ARG A 57 39.36 17.24 33.98
CA ARG A 57 39.68 15.89 33.48
C ARG A 57 38.58 14.90 33.84
N ILE A 58 38.12 14.89 35.10
CA ILE A 58 37.04 14.01 35.55
C ILE A 58 35.74 14.31 34.81
N ALA A 59 35.38 15.58 34.66
CA ALA A 59 34.20 15.99 33.90
C ALA A 59 34.25 15.49 32.44
N THR A 60 35.37 15.68 31.76
CA THR A 60 35.57 15.19 30.39
C THR A 60 35.45 13.66 30.29
N ILE A 61 35.99 12.92 31.28
CA ILE A 61 35.83 11.46 31.32
C ILE A 61 34.35 11.09 31.43
N ILE A 62 33.63 11.64 32.40
CA ILE A 62 32.19 11.37 32.60
C ILE A 62 31.41 11.68 31.32
N GLN A 63 31.63 12.85 30.73
CA GLN A 63 30.95 13.25 29.51
C GLN A 63 31.29 12.36 28.31
N LYS A 64 32.56 11.94 28.17
CA LYS A 64 32.98 10.99 27.11
C LYS A 64 32.24 9.66 27.24
N TRP A 65 32.18 9.11 28.45
CA TRP A 65 31.45 7.87 28.72
C TRP A 65 29.97 8.00 28.42
N TRP A 66 29.35 9.10 28.85
CA TRP A 66 27.94 9.37 28.59
C TRP A 66 27.61 9.50 27.11
N ARG A 67 28.38 10.28 26.35
CA ARG A 67 28.22 10.41 24.88
C ARG A 67 28.38 9.05 24.19
N GLY A 68 29.34 8.25 24.62
CA GLY A 68 29.53 6.89 24.10
C GLY A 68 28.36 5.95 24.44
N TYR A 69 27.79 6.04 25.64
CA TYR A 69 26.61 5.28 26.03
C TYR A 69 25.39 5.65 25.17
N LEU A 70 25.11 6.94 25.00
CA LEU A 70 24.01 7.42 24.16
C LEU A 70 24.14 6.92 22.72
N GLY A 71 25.35 7.01 22.13
CA GLY A 71 25.60 6.51 20.78
C GLY A 71 25.36 5.01 20.65
N ARG A 72 25.80 4.21 21.62
CA ARG A 72 25.54 2.75 21.63
C ARG A 72 24.06 2.43 21.77
N LYS A 73 23.33 3.16 22.61
CA LYS A 73 21.88 2.99 22.78
C LYS A 73 21.12 3.28 21.48
N GLN A 74 21.46 4.37 20.79
CA GLN A 74 20.86 4.70 19.49
C GLN A 74 21.20 3.65 18.43
N PHE A 75 22.46 3.21 18.38
CA PHE A 75 22.88 2.16 17.45
C PHE A 75 22.13 0.83 17.67
N GLN A 76 21.92 0.43 18.93
CA GLN A 76 21.13 -0.76 19.24
C GLN A 76 19.72 -0.68 18.67
N VAL A 77 19.01 0.44 18.88
CA VAL A 77 17.66 0.65 18.33
C VAL A 77 17.66 0.59 16.80
N LEU A 78 18.65 1.20 16.14
CA LEU A 78 18.78 1.16 14.68
C LEU A 78 19.00 -0.26 14.15
N VAL A 79 19.85 -1.04 14.83
CA VAL A 79 20.12 -2.44 14.48
C VAL A 79 18.89 -3.32 14.71
N GLU A 80 18.17 -3.11 15.80
CA GLU A 80 16.91 -3.80 16.08
C GLU A 80 15.87 -3.51 14.99
N LEU A 81 15.71 -2.25 14.60
CA LEU A 81 14.80 -1.84 13.53
C LEU A 81 15.20 -2.47 12.19
N ALA A 82 16.48 -2.40 11.82
CA ALA A 82 16.97 -3.01 10.59
C ALA A 82 16.73 -4.52 10.56
N ASN A 83 16.99 -5.21 11.67
CA ASN A 83 16.71 -6.64 11.80
C ASN A 83 15.23 -6.97 11.71
N TYR A 84 14.36 -6.14 12.30
CA TYR A 84 12.92 -6.30 12.21
C TYR A 84 12.44 -6.15 10.76
N THR A 85 12.87 -5.10 10.08
CA THR A 85 12.54 -4.87 8.66
C THR A 85 12.98 -6.04 7.80
N MET A 86 14.23 -6.49 7.94
CA MET A 86 14.76 -7.61 7.16
C MET A 86 13.95 -8.90 7.37
N LYS A 87 13.57 -9.21 8.63
CA LYS A 87 12.72 -10.37 8.94
C LYS A 87 11.32 -10.22 8.35
N MET A 88 10.71 -9.04 8.50
CA MET A 88 9.38 -8.75 7.97
C MET A 88 9.35 -8.90 6.45
N ASP A 89 10.35 -8.37 5.75
CA ASP A 89 10.48 -8.48 4.30
C ASP A 89 10.63 -9.95 3.87
N HIS A 90 11.46 -10.72 4.58
CA HIS A 90 11.58 -12.15 4.35
C HIS A 90 10.22 -12.88 4.50
N TYR A 91 9.49 -12.65 5.59
CA TYR A 91 8.19 -13.30 5.77
C TYR A 91 7.14 -12.82 4.76
N ASN A 92 7.15 -11.55 4.38
CA ASN A 92 6.27 -11.00 3.36
C ASN A 92 6.53 -11.63 2.00
N THR A 93 7.79 -11.76 1.59
CA THR A 93 8.14 -12.45 0.32
C THR A 93 7.65 -13.89 0.31
N MET A 94 7.90 -14.65 1.40
CA MET A 94 7.41 -16.03 1.53
C MET A 94 5.88 -16.10 1.51
N ALA A 95 5.21 -15.19 2.20
CA ALA A 95 3.75 -15.10 2.21
C ALA A 95 3.19 -14.83 0.81
N VAL A 96 3.80 -13.93 0.05
CA VAL A 96 3.41 -13.64 -1.34
C VAL A 96 3.59 -14.87 -2.23
N GLU A 97 4.66 -15.64 -2.09
CA GLU A 97 4.87 -16.88 -2.85
C GLU A 97 3.80 -17.93 -2.58
N ILE A 98 3.49 -18.15 -1.29
CA ILE A 98 2.43 -19.07 -0.85
C ILE A 98 1.09 -18.61 -1.40
N GLN A 99 0.76 -17.32 -1.24
CA GLN A 99 -0.49 -16.75 -1.74
C GLN A 99 -0.59 -16.85 -3.26
N ARG A 100 0.49 -16.57 -4.00
CA ARG A 100 0.53 -16.70 -5.47
C ARG A 100 0.23 -18.13 -5.89
N ARG A 101 0.89 -19.11 -5.26
CA ARG A 101 0.67 -20.54 -5.54
C ARG A 101 -0.77 -20.94 -5.25
N TRP A 102 -1.31 -20.52 -4.11
CA TRP A 102 -2.68 -20.80 -3.69
C TRP A 102 -3.72 -20.18 -4.63
N ARG A 103 -3.58 -18.90 -4.98
CA ARG A 103 -4.48 -18.22 -5.93
C ARG A 103 -4.52 -18.96 -7.27
N GLY A 104 -3.35 -19.37 -7.78
CA GLY A 104 -3.26 -20.16 -9.01
C GLY A 104 -3.94 -21.53 -8.89
N PHE A 105 -3.75 -22.24 -7.77
CA PHE A 105 -4.43 -23.52 -7.51
C PHE A 105 -5.94 -23.34 -7.45
N ARG A 106 -6.43 -22.35 -6.68
CA ARG A 106 -7.87 -22.10 -6.50
C ARG A 106 -8.57 -21.86 -7.83
N ILE A 107 -7.98 -21.03 -8.69
CA ILE A 107 -8.56 -20.74 -10.01
C ILE A 107 -8.66 -22.02 -10.85
N ARG A 108 -7.56 -22.78 -10.95
CA ARG A 108 -7.52 -24.02 -11.77
C ARG A 108 -8.44 -25.13 -11.24
N LYS A 109 -8.72 -25.16 -9.94
CA LYS A 109 -9.56 -26.18 -9.33
C LYS A 109 -11.04 -25.81 -9.32
N TYR A 110 -11.37 -24.55 -9.02
CA TYR A 110 -12.74 -24.17 -8.69
C TYR A 110 -13.38 -23.16 -9.65
N CYS A 111 -12.60 -22.36 -10.39
CA CYS A 111 -13.17 -21.30 -11.23
C CYS A 111 -13.04 -21.61 -12.73
N PHE A 112 -11.90 -22.14 -13.16
CA PHE A 112 -11.56 -22.26 -14.57
C PHE A 112 -10.92 -23.60 -14.89
N ASN A 113 -11.54 -24.35 -15.80
CA ASN A 113 -10.99 -25.59 -16.33
C ASN A 113 -10.66 -25.42 -17.81
N TYR A 114 -9.36 -25.42 -18.09
CA TYR A 114 -8.79 -25.22 -19.43
C TYR A 114 -9.27 -26.26 -20.45
N PHE A 115 -9.42 -27.52 -20.04
CA PHE A 115 -9.78 -28.60 -20.96
C PHE A 115 -11.23 -28.44 -21.46
N TYR A 116 -12.15 -28.03 -20.58
CA TYR A 116 -13.52 -27.72 -21.00
C TYR A 116 -13.58 -26.50 -21.92
N LEU A 117 -12.84 -25.42 -21.62
CA LEU A 117 -12.78 -24.27 -22.52
C LEU A 117 -12.23 -24.67 -23.89
N LYS A 118 -11.15 -25.46 -23.93
CA LYS A 118 -10.53 -25.91 -25.17
C LYS A 118 -11.48 -26.77 -26.01
N ALA A 119 -12.19 -27.70 -25.37
CA ALA A 119 -13.19 -28.52 -26.05
C ALA A 119 -14.35 -27.68 -26.59
N TYR A 120 -14.84 -26.71 -25.79
CA TYR A 120 -15.89 -25.78 -26.21
C TYR A 120 -15.48 -24.93 -27.41
N LEU A 121 -14.28 -24.34 -27.38
CA LEU A 121 -13.76 -23.55 -28.50
C LEU A 121 -13.60 -24.38 -29.77
N LYS A 122 -13.19 -25.65 -29.64
CA LYS A 122 -13.11 -26.58 -30.77
C LYS A 122 -14.49 -26.88 -31.35
N ALA A 123 -15.48 -27.14 -30.50
CA ALA A 123 -16.85 -27.33 -30.95
C ALA A 123 -17.39 -26.08 -31.66
N ILE A 124 -17.10 -24.87 -31.14
CA ILE A 124 -17.45 -23.63 -31.83
C ILE A 124 -16.78 -23.54 -33.19
N SER A 125 -15.48 -23.82 -33.30
CA SER A 125 -14.78 -23.72 -34.58
C SER A 125 -15.39 -24.69 -35.60
N GLU A 126 -15.66 -25.93 -35.19
CA GLU A 126 -16.32 -26.92 -36.04
C GLU A 126 -17.71 -26.44 -36.49
N THR A 127 -18.53 -25.90 -35.58
CA THR A 127 -19.83 -25.35 -35.98
C THR A 127 -19.71 -24.16 -36.93
N ASN A 128 -18.72 -23.29 -36.72
CA ASN A 128 -18.47 -22.15 -37.60
C ASN A 128 -17.95 -22.59 -38.98
N ASP A 129 -17.18 -23.68 -39.05
CA ASP A 129 -16.77 -24.29 -40.32
C ASP A 129 -18.01 -24.84 -41.05
N THR A 130 -18.87 -25.61 -40.37
CA THR A 130 -20.10 -26.15 -41.00
C THR A 130 -21.06 -25.06 -41.48
N ILE A 131 -21.18 -23.94 -40.76
CA ILE A 131 -22.03 -22.82 -41.18
C ILE A 131 -21.43 -22.14 -42.41
N ARG A 132 -20.10 -22.02 -42.49
CA ARG A 132 -19.43 -21.47 -43.67
C ARG A 132 -19.65 -22.34 -44.89
N GLU A 133 -19.48 -23.65 -44.76
CA GLU A 133 -19.75 -24.61 -45.85
C GLU A 133 -21.21 -24.51 -46.32
N ALA A 134 -22.17 -24.50 -45.40
CA ALA A 134 -23.59 -24.36 -45.77
C ALA A 134 -23.91 -23.02 -46.46
N LEU A 135 -23.25 -21.93 -46.06
CA LEU A 135 -23.41 -20.62 -46.71
C LEU A 135 -22.79 -20.60 -48.12
N GLU A 136 -21.66 -21.28 -48.32
CA GLU A 136 -21.05 -21.46 -49.63
C GLU A 136 -21.95 -22.28 -50.56
N GLU A 137 -22.48 -23.42 -50.09
CA GLU A 137 -23.45 -24.23 -50.84
C GLU A 137 -24.70 -23.42 -51.20
N PHE A 138 -25.22 -22.62 -50.27
CA PHE A 138 -26.38 -21.76 -50.54
C PHE A 138 -26.07 -20.69 -51.58
N ALA A 139 -24.87 -20.10 -51.54
CA ALA A 139 -24.43 -19.12 -52.54
C ALA A 139 -24.33 -19.75 -53.93
N GLU A 140 -23.76 -20.96 -54.03
CA GLU A 140 -23.68 -21.71 -55.30
C GLU A 140 -25.07 -22.06 -55.83
N MET A 141 -25.96 -22.57 -54.97
CA MET A 141 -27.34 -22.89 -55.35
C MET A 141 -28.08 -21.66 -55.87
N LYS A 142 -27.95 -20.53 -55.18
CA LYS A 142 -28.54 -19.26 -55.60
C LYS A 142 -27.97 -18.79 -56.94
N GLU A 143 -26.66 -18.88 -57.14
CA GLU A 143 -26.03 -18.51 -58.41
C GLU A 143 -26.52 -19.42 -59.55
N GLN A 144 -26.65 -20.72 -59.31
CA GLN A 144 -27.22 -21.65 -60.29
C GLN A 144 -28.68 -21.33 -60.63
N GLU A 145 -29.49 -20.98 -59.64
CA GLU A 145 -30.87 -20.55 -59.84
C GLU A 145 -30.94 -19.26 -60.66
N GLU A 146 -30.11 -18.26 -60.34
CA GLU A 146 -30.02 -17.01 -61.10
C GLU A 146 -29.59 -17.25 -62.54
N ARG A 147 -28.58 -18.12 -62.77
CA ARG A 147 -28.14 -18.53 -64.11
C ARG A 147 -29.27 -19.22 -64.89
N LYS A 148 -29.98 -20.16 -64.26
CA LYS A 148 -31.14 -20.84 -64.87
C LYS A 148 -32.26 -19.85 -65.20
N ALA A 149 -32.57 -18.93 -64.28
CA ALA A 149 -33.58 -17.90 -64.48
C ALA A 149 -33.18 -16.90 -65.58
N ALA A 150 -31.89 -16.57 -65.70
CA ALA A 150 -31.37 -15.74 -66.78
C ALA A 150 -31.53 -16.44 -68.14
N ILE A 151 -31.17 -17.73 -68.24
CA ILE A 151 -31.38 -18.54 -69.44
C ILE A 151 -32.87 -18.61 -69.78
N GLU A 152 -33.75 -18.86 -68.80
CA GLU A 152 -35.20 -18.91 -69.03
C GLU A 152 -35.75 -17.55 -69.50
N LYS A 153 -35.26 -16.43 -68.95
CA LYS A 153 -35.61 -15.07 -69.41
C LYS A 153 -35.16 -14.85 -70.85
N GLU A 154 -33.93 -15.21 -71.20
CA GLU A 154 -33.43 -15.13 -72.58
C GLU A 154 -34.26 -16.00 -73.52
N GLU A 155 -34.63 -17.22 -73.12
CA GLU A 155 -35.50 -18.08 -73.91
C GLU A 155 -36.89 -17.48 -74.08
N LYS A 156 -37.47 -16.89 -73.03
CA LYS A 156 -38.75 -16.15 -73.09
C LYS A 156 -38.66 -14.96 -74.04
N GLU A 157 -37.58 -14.19 -74.00
CA GLU A 157 -37.34 -13.07 -74.92
C GLU A 157 -37.21 -13.53 -76.37
N ARG A 158 -36.41 -14.56 -76.62
CA ARG A 158 -36.27 -15.18 -77.95
C ARG A 158 -37.62 -15.71 -78.46
N ASN A 159 -38.40 -16.36 -77.60
CA ASN A 159 -39.75 -16.82 -77.94
C ASN A 159 -40.69 -15.65 -78.21
N TYR A 160 -40.63 -14.57 -77.43
CA TYR A 160 -41.43 -13.37 -77.66
C TYR A 160 -41.08 -12.70 -79.00
N GLN A 161 -39.79 -12.57 -79.30
CA GLN A 161 -39.31 -12.05 -80.58
C GLN A 161 -39.77 -12.91 -81.76
N ALA A 162 -39.71 -14.23 -81.65
CA ALA A 162 -40.23 -15.15 -82.67
C ALA A 162 -41.74 -14.97 -82.88
N ARG A 163 -42.53 -14.81 -81.82
CA ARG A 163 -43.97 -14.54 -81.93
C ARG A 163 -44.28 -13.16 -82.54
N LYS A 164 -43.47 -12.14 -82.24
CA LYS A 164 -43.59 -10.79 -82.80
C LYS A 164 -43.26 -10.78 -84.29
N MET A 165 -42.20 -11.46 -84.69
CA MET A 165 -41.68 -11.52 -86.06
C MET A 165 -42.16 -12.74 -86.86
N HIS A 166 -43.24 -13.41 -86.42
CA HIS A 166 -43.74 -14.65 -87.02
C HIS A 166 -44.08 -14.53 -88.51
N TYR A 167 -44.33 -13.32 -89.01
CA TYR A 167 -44.62 -13.03 -90.40
C TYR A 167 -43.40 -13.13 -91.33
N LEU A 168 -42.17 -13.22 -90.80
CA LEU A 168 -40.95 -13.40 -91.58
C LEU A 168 -40.71 -14.87 -92.02
N LEU A 169 -41.65 -15.76 -91.69
CA LEU A 169 -41.62 -17.18 -92.01
C LEU A 169 -41.70 -17.43 -93.52
N SER A 170 -40.97 -18.44 -94.00
CA SER A 170 -41.06 -18.93 -95.36
C SER A 170 -42.46 -19.43 -95.71
N THR A 171 -42.97 -19.01 -96.87
CA THR A 171 -44.22 -19.55 -97.45
C THR A 171 -43.88 -20.56 -98.54
N LYS A 172 -44.89 -21.31 -99.01
CA LYS A 172 -44.69 -22.28 -100.11
C LYS A 172 -44.21 -21.64 -101.42
N GLN A 173 -44.47 -20.35 -101.60
CA GLN A 173 -44.22 -19.63 -102.85
C GLN A 173 -43.00 -18.69 -102.76
N ILE A 174 -42.66 -18.20 -101.56
CA ILE A 174 -41.52 -17.29 -101.35
C ILE A 174 -40.71 -17.75 -100.11
N PRO A 175 -39.38 -17.99 -100.26
CA PRO A 175 -38.52 -18.30 -99.14
C PRO A 175 -38.41 -17.13 -98.16
N GLY A 176 -38.55 -17.40 -96.86
CA GLY A 176 -38.41 -16.41 -95.79
C GLY A 176 -36.97 -15.98 -95.61
N ILE A 177 -36.73 -14.84 -94.94
CA ILE A 177 -35.39 -14.26 -94.76
C ILE A 177 -34.42 -15.27 -94.11
N TYR A 178 -34.94 -16.13 -93.21
CA TYR A 178 -34.15 -17.11 -92.47
C TYR A 178 -34.15 -18.52 -93.10
N ASN A 179 -34.80 -18.71 -94.26
CA ASN A 179 -34.79 -19.96 -95.03
C ASN A 179 -34.30 -19.72 -96.47
N SER A 180 -33.02 -19.38 -96.59
CA SER A 180 -32.41 -19.07 -97.88
C SER A 180 -32.24 -20.34 -98.74
N PRO A 181 -32.61 -20.31 -100.04
CA PRO A 181 -32.52 -21.47 -100.94
C PRO A 181 -31.07 -21.96 -101.19
N PHE A 182 -30.07 -21.20 -100.73
CA PHE A 182 -28.66 -21.56 -100.83
C PHE A 182 -28.12 -22.32 -99.61
N LYS A 183 -28.91 -22.45 -98.53
CA LYS A 183 -28.55 -23.25 -97.35
C LYS A 183 -29.23 -24.62 -97.41
N LYS A 184 -28.50 -25.67 -97.02
CA LYS A 184 -29.00 -27.06 -97.01
C LYS A 184 -30.02 -27.33 -95.90
N GLU A 185 -29.93 -26.58 -94.80
CA GLU A 185 -30.82 -26.68 -93.66
C GLU A 185 -31.36 -25.28 -93.30
N PRO A 186 -32.63 -25.17 -92.88
CA PRO A 186 -33.21 -23.91 -92.44
C PRO A 186 -32.47 -23.40 -91.20
N ASP A 187 -32.34 -22.08 -91.06
CA ASP A 187 -31.67 -21.48 -89.91
C ASP A 187 -32.38 -21.90 -88.60
N PRO A 188 -31.67 -22.13 -87.48
CA PRO A 188 -32.30 -22.44 -86.20
C PRO A 188 -33.40 -21.44 -85.78
N TRP A 189 -33.30 -20.19 -86.25
CA TRP A 189 -34.34 -19.18 -86.06
C TRP A 189 -35.64 -19.48 -86.83
N GLU A 190 -35.54 -19.97 -88.06
CA GLU A 190 -36.70 -20.38 -88.88
C GLU A 190 -37.47 -21.52 -88.21
N LEU A 191 -36.76 -22.52 -87.66
CA LEU A 191 -37.38 -23.64 -86.93
C LEU A 191 -38.14 -23.18 -85.68
N ARG A 192 -37.67 -22.11 -85.01
CA ARG A 192 -38.38 -21.50 -83.89
C ARG A 192 -39.61 -20.70 -84.34
N LEU A 193 -39.50 -19.96 -85.44
CA LEU A 193 -40.63 -19.22 -86.03
C LEU A 193 -41.76 -20.17 -86.45
N GLN A 194 -41.46 -21.33 -87.02
CA GLN A 194 -42.46 -22.35 -87.39
C GLN A 194 -43.27 -22.85 -86.19
N LYS A 195 -42.65 -22.95 -85.01
CA LYS A 195 -43.29 -23.38 -83.76
C LYS A 195 -44.03 -22.26 -83.04
N ALA A 196 -43.74 -20.99 -83.36
CA ALA A 196 -44.27 -19.84 -82.65
C ALA A 196 -45.72 -19.53 -83.06
N LYS A 197 -46.61 -19.37 -82.08
CA LYS A 197 -47.99 -18.91 -82.31
C LYS A 197 -48.03 -17.37 -82.36
N PRO A 198 -48.72 -16.75 -83.34
CA PRO A 198 -48.85 -15.30 -83.43
C PRO A 198 -49.27 -14.66 -82.11
N LEU A 199 -48.76 -13.47 -81.82
CA LEU A 199 -49.27 -12.67 -80.71
C LEU A 199 -50.75 -12.33 -80.99
N GLN A 200 -51.66 -12.81 -80.14
CA GLN A 200 -53.06 -12.41 -80.24
C GLN A 200 -53.19 -10.96 -79.81
N HIS A 201 -53.77 -10.12 -80.67
CA HIS A 201 -54.11 -8.75 -80.31
C HIS A 201 -55.26 -8.79 -79.32
N ARG A 202 -54.96 -8.57 -78.03
CA ARG A 202 -56.01 -8.36 -77.03
C ARG A 202 -56.57 -6.95 -77.28
N PRO A 203 -57.89 -6.75 -77.41
CA PRO A 203 -58.44 -5.40 -77.43
C PRO A 203 -58.04 -4.69 -76.14
N PRO A 204 -57.80 -3.37 -76.17
CA PRO A 204 -57.45 -2.62 -74.97
C PRO A 204 -58.56 -2.87 -73.94
N ARG A 205 -58.22 -3.52 -72.83
CA ARG A 205 -59.12 -3.60 -71.69
C ARG A 205 -59.35 -2.15 -71.25
N VAL A 206 -60.60 -1.69 -71.36
CA VAL A 206 -61.05 -0.44 -70.76
C VAL A 206 -60.57 -0.46 -69.31
N LYS A 207 -59.68 0.46 -68.96
CA LYS A 207 -59.25 0.66 -67.59
C LYS A 207 -60.47 1.14 -66.81
N TYR A 208 -61.18 0.23 -66.17
CA TYR A 208 -61.88 0.63 -64.95
C TYR A 208 -60.76 0.99 -63.97
N ASN A 209 -60.65 2.28 -63.65
CA ASN A 209 -59.86 2.75 -62.51
C ASN A 209 -60.48 2.15 -61.25
N LYS A 210 -60.14 0.90 -60.95
CA LYS A 210 -60.23 0.39 -59.59
C LYS A 210 -58.99 0.91 -58.89
N HIS A 211 -59.12 2.05 -58.23
CA HIS A 211 -58.32 2.34 -57.06
C HIS A 211 -58.61 1.25 -56.03
N THR A 212 -57.88 0.14 -56.11
CA THR A 212 -57.66 -0.73 -54.96
C THR A 212 -56.32 -0.30 -54.41
N THR A 213 -56.39 0.66 -53.50
CA THR A 213 -55.38 0.85 -52.47
C THR A 213 -54.97 -0.52 -51.93
N ASN A 214 -53.66 -0.74 -51.88
CA ASN A 214 -53.05 -2.00 -51.50
C ASN A 214 -53.42 -2.29 -50.03
N LEU A 215 -53.91 -3.49 -49.71
CA LEU A 215 -54.29 -3.82 -48.33
C LEU A 215 -53.07 -3.94 -47.39
N ASP A 216 -51.85 -3.97 -47.94
CA ASP A 216 -50.61 -3.88 -47.16
C ASP A 216 -50.26 -2.44 -46.75
N GLU A 217 -50.81 -1.43 -47.45
CA GLU A 217 -50.78 -0.03 -47.00
C GLU A 217 -51.77 0.18 -45.81
N TRP A 218 -52.75 -0.71 -45.65
CA TRP A 218 -53.69 -0.74 -44.52
C TRP A 218 -53.10 -1.44 -43.28
N LEU A 219 -52.10 -2.32 -43.43
CA LEU A 219 -51.36 -2.88 -42.30
C LEU A 219 -50.35 -1.89 -41.69
N GLU A 220 -49.87 -0.91 -42.47
CA GLU A 220 -49.20 0.26 -41.89
C GLU A 220 -50.16 1.07 -41.00
N CYS A 221 -51.46 1.08 -41.28
CA CYS A 221 -52.47 1.71 -40.41
C CYS A 221 -52.81 0.90 -39.15
N THR A 222 -52.34 -0.35 -39.04
CA THR A 222 -52.45 -1.15 -37.80
C THR A 222 -51.24 -0.91 -36.88
N SER A 223 -50.09 -0.48 -37.44
CA SER A 223 -48.96 0.03 -36.65
C SER A 223 -49.31 1.30 -35.85
N ALA A 224 -50.28 2.09 -36.33
CA ALA A 224 -50.77 3.30 -35.67
C ALA A 224 -51.79 3.07 -34.53
N ARG A 225 -52.25 1.82 -34.31
CA ARG A 225 -53.19 1.45 -33.23
C ARG A 225 -52.68 0.35 -32.29
N SER A 226 -51.39 0.00 -32.35
CA SER A 226 -50.76 -0.61 -31.18
C SER A 226 -50.39 0.51 -30.21
N PHE A 227 -50.51 0.25 -28.89
CA PHE A 227 -50.32 1.22 -27.81
C PHE A 227 -49.16 2.18 -28.09
N PRO A 228 -49.33 3.51 -27.91
CA PRO A 228 -48.23 4.44 -28.08
C PRO A 228 -47.10 4.03 -27.13
N ARG A 229 -45.98 3.59 -27.72
CA ARG A 229 -44.69 3.59 -27.02
C ARG A 229 -44.48 5.04 -26.58
N ALA A 230 -44.23 5.25 -25.29
CA ALA A 230 -44.12 6.57 -24.67
C ALA A 230 -43.24 7.51 -25.52
N VAL A 231 -43.89 8.42 -26.25
CA VAL A 231 -43.26 9.56 -26.91
C VAL A 231 -43.18 10.66 -25.85
N CYS A 232 -42.00 11.23 -25.66
CA CYS A 232 -41.78 12.35 -24.77
C CYS A 232 -42.77 13.48 -25.09
N LEU A 233 -43.61 13.85 -24.12
CA LEU A 233 -44.59 14.91 -24.28
C LEU A 233 -43.91 16.26 -24.58
N PRO A 234 -44.53 17.14 -25.39
CA PRO A 234 -44.01 18.48 -25.64
C PRO A 234 -44.01 19.30 -24.33
N PRO A 235 -43.08 20.26 -24.17
CA PRO A 235 -42.95 21.03 -22.95
C PRO A 235 -44.24 21.82 -22.69
N ILE A 236 -44.94 21.48 -21.61
CA ILE A 236 -46.18 22.13 -21.20
C ILE A 236 -45.85 23.60 -20.88
N ASN A 237 -46.38 24.54 -21.68
CA ASN A 237 -46.40 25.96 -21.31
C ASN A 237 -47.33 26.13 -20.11
N ARG A 238 -46.74 26.29 -18.93
CA ARG A 238 -47.40 26.29 -17.62
C ARG A 238 -48.21 27.57 -17.43
N LYS A 239 -49.53 27.53 -17.64
CA LYS A 239 -50.44 28.54 -17.07
C LYS A 239 -50.55 28.30 -15.56
N LEU A 240 -50.48 29.37 -14.77
CA LEU A 240 -50.77 29.34 -13.33
C LEU A 240 -52.23 28.92 -13.13
N TYR A 241 -52.45 27.82 -12.43
CA TYR A 241 -53.76 27.23 -12.20
C TYR A 241 -54.56 28.10 -11.20
N GLN A 242 -55.78 28.53 -11.55
CA GLN A 242 -56.66 29.27 -10.64
C GLN A 242 -57.36 28.30 -9.67
N GLY A 243 -56.99 28.40 -8.39
CA GLY A 243 -57.52 27.66 -7.25
C GLY A 243 -56.59 27.78 -6.04
N PRO A 244 -56.90 27.22 -4.86
CA PRO A 244 -56.03 27.23 -3.69
C PRO A 244 -54.89 26.20 -3.81
N PHE A 245 -54.33 26.06 -5.02
CA PHE A 245 -53.28 25.10 -5.31
C PHE A 245 -51.92 25.75 -5.10
N ARG A 246 -51.00 25.01 -4.48
CA ARG A 246 -49.62 25.47 -4.25
C ARG A 246 -48.87 25.65 -5.57
N ASP A 247 -47.87 26.52 -5.56
CA ASP A 247 -47.09 26.80 -6.75
C ASP A 247 -46.43 25.52 -7.28
N ILE A 248 -46.33 25.41 -8.61
CA ILE A 248 -45.87 24.21 -9.30
C ILE A 248 -44.46 23.84 -8.85
N ASN A 249 -43.62 24.85 -8.58
CA ASN A 249 -42.26 24.62 -8.12
C ASN A 249 -42.25 24.04 -6.70
N GLU A 250 -43.08 24.53 -5.77
CA GLU A 250 -43.20 23.95 -4.42
C GLU A 250 -43.75 22.51 -4.46
N VAL A 251 -44.73 22.24 -5.33
CA VAL A 251 -45.29 20.89 -5.48
C VAL A 251 -44.27 19.93 -6.07
N LEU A 252 -43.48 20.37 -7.05
CA LEU A 252 -42.40 19.56 -7.62
C LEU A 252 -41.27 19.36 -6.61
N GLU A 253 -40.89 20.39 -5.85
CA GLU A 253 -39.92 20.27 -4.75
C GLU A 253 -40.41 19.32 -3.67
N GLN A 254 -41.70 19.32 -3.30
CA GLN A 254 -42.26 18.34 -2.37
C GLN A 254 -42.32 16.93 -2.96
N ARG A 255 -42.77 16.79 -4.21
CA ARG A 255 -42.94 15.48 -4.87
C ARG A 255 -41.61 14.79 -5.10
N TYR A 256 -40.58 15.55 -5.43
CA TYR A 256 -39.24 15.05 -5.66
C TYR A 256 -38.30 15.32 -4.49
N LYS A 257 -38.84 15.74 -3.33
CA LYS A 257 -38.06 15.84 -2.09
C LYS A 257 -37.49 14.44 -1.82
N PRO A 258 -36.17 14.26 -1.84
CA PRO A 258 -35.60 12.96 -1.54
C PRO A 258 -36.05 12.56 -0.13
N LEU A 259 -36.47 11.32 0.02
CA LEU A 259 -36.85 10.78 1.32
C LEU A 259 -35.63 10.91 2.23
N GLU A 260 -35.70 11.82 3.21
CA GLU A 260 -34.69 11.90 4.25
C GLU A 260 -34.75 10.56 5.00
N PRO A 261 -33.67 9.78 5.00
CA PRO A 261 -33.67 8.52 5.71
C PRO A 261 -33.97 8.81 7.17
N THR A 262 -34.93 8.08 7.77
CA THR A 262 -35.19 8.20 9.22
C THR A 262 -33.87 8.08 9.98
N LEU A 263 -33.74 8.69 11.16
CA LEU A 263 -32.47 8.71 11.93
C LEU A 263 -31.84 7.31 12.08
N ARG A 264 -32.66 6.24 12.11
CA ARG A 264 -32.23 4.82 12.15
C ARG A 264 -31.65 4.25 10.84
N VAL A 265 -31.89 4.90 9.71
CA VAL A 265 -31.43 4.55 8.36
C VAL A 265 -30.29 5.46 7.91
N ALA A 266 -30.30 6.73 8.33
CA ALA A 266 -29.23 7.69 8.07
C ALA A 266 -27.94 7.30 8.80
N GLU A 267 -28.11 6.82 10.03
CA GLU A 267 -27.03 6.31 10.86
C GLU A 267 -26.86 4.80 10.60
N PRO A 268 -25.70 4.32 10.11
CA PRO A 268 -25.45 2.89 10.04
C PRO A 268 -25.65 2.28 11.43
N ILE A 269 -26.26 1.09 11.51
CA ILE A 269 -26.54 0.38 12.80
C ILE A 269 -25.28 0.29 13.69
N ASN A 270 -24.10 0.27 13.06
CA ASN A 270 -22.82 0.18 13.73
C ASN A 270 -22.18 1.54 14.09
N GLN A 271 -22.84 2.68 13.87
CA GLN A 271 -22.23 4.00 14.10
C GLN A 271 -21.80 4.20 15.56
N LEU A 272 -22.56 3.66 16.52
CA LEU A 272 -22.15 3.63 17.94
C LEU A 272 -20.87 2.80 18.17
N ASN A 273 -20.70 1.69 17.44
CA ASN A 273 -19.53 0.84 17.55
C ASN A 273 -18.32 1.50 16.85
N LEU A 274 -18.54 2.09 15.67
CA LEU A 274 -17.52 2.80 14.91
C LEU A 274 -17.01 4.04 15.66
N THR A 275 -17.91 4.82 16.28
CA THR A 275 -17.54 5.98 17.11
C THR A 275 -16.77 5.56 18.36
N ARG A 276 -17.14 4.44 19.01
CA ARG A 276 -16.36 3.85 20.11
C ARG A 276 -14.99 3.36 19.67
N GLU A 277 -14.88 2.77 18.49
CA GLU A 277 -13.61 2.32 17.92
C GLU A 277 -12.72 3.50 17.52
N GLU A 278 -13.30 4.57 16.97
CA GLU A 278 -12.60 5.82 16.68
C GLU A 278 -12.08 6.49 17.95
N PHE A 279 -12.89 6.53 19.01
CA PHE A 279 -12.47 7.05 20.29
C PHE A 279 -11.32 6.22 20.89
N LYS A 280 -11.43 4.88 20.87
CA LYS A 280 -10.34 3.99 21.28
C LYS A 280 -9.07 4.18 20.44
N ARG A 281 -9.21 4.40 19.12
CA ARG A 281 -8.07 4.71 18.25
C ARG A 281 -7.42 6.03 18.62
N GLN A 282 -8.20 7.07 18.93
CA GLN A 282 -7.66 8.35 19.39
C GLN A 282 -6.95 8.21 20.75
N GLU A 283 -7.51 7.46 21.69
CA GLU A 283 -6.82 7.13 22.95
C GLU A 283 -5.53 6.32 22.73
N GLN A 284 -5.54 5.34 21.83
CA GLN A 284 -4.36 4.56 21.46
C GLN A 284 -3.28 5.44 20.79
N LEU A 285 -3.66 6.40 19.95
CA LEU A 285 -2.72 7.36 19.36
C LEU A 285 -2.07 8.27 20.42
N LEU A 286 -2.76 8.53 21.52
CA LEU A 286 -2.25 9.29 22.67
C LEU A 286 -1.48 8.40 23.66
N ASN A 287 -1.58 7.07 23.55
CA ASN A 287 -0.85 6.14 24.41
C ASN A 287 0.61 6.04 24.00
N VAL A 288 1.49 6.43 24.92
CA VAL A 288 2.95 6.33 24.77
C VAL A 288 3.45 4.89 24.95
N ASN A 289 2.61 3.98 25.49
CA ASN A 289 2.98 2.59 25.79
C ASN A 289 1.76 1.66 25.71
N ASP A 290 1.89 0.56 24.94
CA ASP A 290 0.84 -0.46 24.74
C ASP A 290 0.79 -1.51 25.87
N ASN A 291 1.76 -1.48 26.79
CA ASN A 291 1.77 -2.41 27.90
C ASN A 291 0.66 -2.08 28.88
N MET A 292 -0.23 -3.05 29.13
CA MET A 292 -1.22 -2.98 30.20
C MET A 292 -0.50 -2.64 31.50
N PHE A 293 -0.91 -1.57 32.19
CA PHE A 293 -0.27 -1.13 33.44
C PHE A 293 -0.54 -2.19 34.51
N LEU A 294 0.36 -3.16 34.61
CA LEU A 294 0.31 -4.18 35.63
C LEU A 294 0.76 -3.55 36.96
N PRO A 295 0.08 -3.81 38.08
CA PRO A 295 0.57 -3.38 39.38
C PRO A 295 2.00 -3.90 39.58
N PHE A 296 2.86 -3.06 40.15
CA PHE A 296 4.32 -3.29 40.25
C PHE A 296 4.71 -4.66 40.84
N SER A 297 3.82 -5.32 41.57
CA SER A 297 4.02 -6.64 42.16
C SER A 297 3.97 -7.84 41.18
N CYS A 298 3.60 -7.63 39.91
CA CYS A 298 3.26 -8.71 38.97
C CYS A 298 4.24 -8.90 37.80
N TYR A 299 5.23 -8.02 37.60
CA TYR A 299 6.12 -8.04 36.43
C TYR A 299 7.04 -9.27 36.31
N HIS A 300 7.24 -10.05 37.39
CA HIS A 300 8.20 -11.16 37.39
C HIS A 300 7.58 -12.54 37.58
N LYS A 301 6.25 -12.66 37.71
CA LYS A 301 5.62 -13.92 38.16
C LYS A 301 5.16 -14.85 37.04
N LYS A 302 5.16 -14.44 35.77
CA LYS A 302 4.59 -15.25 34.67
C LYS A 302 5.38 -15.30 33.36
N GLU A 303 6.53 -14.65 33.25
CA GLU A 303 7.37 -14.85 32.06
C GLU A 303 8.25 -16.09 32.23
N LYS A 304 7.90 -17.17 31.52
CA LYS A 304 8.86 -18.25 31.26
C LYS A 304 9.91 -17.70 30.31
N TYR A 305 11.17 -17.74 30.73
CA TYR A 305 12.31 -17.41 29.88
C TYR A 305 12.34 -18.34 28.65
N ILE A 306 12.21 -17.77 27.45
CA ILE A 306 12.31 -18.51 26.17
C ILE A 306 13.62 -18.09 25.49
N PRO A 307 14.62 -18.99 25.38
CA PRO A 307 15.86 -18.70 24.69
C PRO A 307 15.64 -18.59 23.17
N LEU A 308 16.28 -17.60 22.53
CA LEU A 308 16.19 -17.39 21.07
C LEU A 308 16.97 -18.46 20.30
N ILE A 309 16.36 -18.98 19.23
CA ILE A 309 16.80 -20.08 18.35
C ILE A 309 18.19 -19.86 17.70
N HIS A 310 18.71 -18.63 17.68
CA HIS A 310 19.98 -18.30 17.01
C HIS A 310 21.23 -18.44 17.89
N SER A 311 21.10 -18.85 19.15
CA SER A 311 22.27 -19.28 19.93
C SER A 311 22.57 -20.76 19.69
N SER A 312 22.75 -21.19 18.43
CA SER A 312 23.45 -22.44 18.13
C SER A 312 24.95 -22.19 18.22
N SER A 313 25.42 -21.82 19.42
CA SER A 313 26.84 -21.86 19.72
C SER A 313 27.23 -23.33 19.89
N LYS A 314 28.45 -23.70 19.51
CA LYS A 314 28.98 -25.08 19.56
C LYS A 314 29.00 -25.70 20.97
N TYR A 315 28.64 -24.92 22.00
CA TYR A 315 28.50 -25.33 23.38
C TYR A 315 27.01 -25.52 23.68
N HIS A 316 26.60 -26.77 23.88
CA HIS A 316 25.32 -27.08 24.53
C HIS A 316 25.34 -26.53 25.96
N PRO A 317 24.17 -26.25 26.58
CA PRO A 317 24.13 -26.01 28.00
C PRO A 317 24.41 -27.35 28.67
N ASP A 318 25.65 -27.55 29.09
CA ASP A 318 25.99 -28.60 30.04
C ASP A 318 25.06 -28.45 31.25
N SER A 319 24.58 -29.59 31.74
CA SER A 319 23.82 -29.72 32.97
C SER A 319 24.41 -28.84 34.07
N PRO A 320 23.59 -28.33 35.00
CA PRO A 320 24.01 -27.38 36.02
C PRO A 320 24.89 -28.05 37.09
N ASP A 321 26.09 -28.45 36.73
CA ASP A 321 27.19 -28.68 37.64
C ASP A 321 28.52 -28.62 36.87
N GLU A 322 29.47 -27.94 37.49
CA GLU A 322 30.91 -27.97 37.20
C GLU A 322 31.43 -27.09 36.03
N HIS A 323 31.79 -25.86 36.43
CA HIS A 323 32.92 -25.04 35.93
C HIS A 323 32.68 -24.03 34.79
N GLN A 324 32.07 -22.89 35.15
CA GLN A 324 32.17 -21.65 34.37
C GLN A 324 33.33 -20.74 34.84
N PHE A 325 34.03 -20.15 33.87
CA PHE A 325 35.27 -19.36 33.96
C PHE A 325 35.20 -18.05 34.79
N ARG A 326 34.03 -17.73 35.36
CA ARG A 326 33.78 -16.59 36.27
C ARG A 326 32.87 -16.98 37.45
N SER A 327 32.91 -18.25 37.86
CA SER A 327 32.32 -18.64 39.14
C SER A 327 33.24 -18.22 40.27
N GLU A 328 32.83 -17.24 41.06
CA GLU A 328 33.41 -17.03 42.38
C GLU A 328 32.98 -18.21 43.25
N ASN A 329 33.86 -19.18 43.48
CA ASN A 329 33.61 -20.26 44.43
C ASN A 329 33.56 -19.67 45.86
N PRO A 330 32.37 -19.49 46.48
CA PRO A 330 32.30 -18.84 47.79
C PRO A 330 32.96 -19.71 48.88
N LYS A 331 33.05 -21.03 48.66
CA LYS A 331 33.73 -21.99 49.55
C LYS A 331 35.26 -21.97 49.44
N LYS A 332 35.84 -21.30 48.43
CA LYS A 332 37.31 -21.23 48.25
C LYS A 332 37.96 -20.24 49.21
N TRP A 333 37.16 -19.33 49.79
CA TRP A 333 37.60 -18.26 50.68
C TRP A 333 37.14 -18.44 52.13
N ILE A 334 36.37 -19.50 52.41
CA ILE A 334 35.97 -19.88 53.77
C ILE A 334 36.95 -20.95 54.22
N SER A 335 37.95 -20.53 55.00
CA SER A 335 38.90 -21.38 55.69
C SER A 335 38.45 -21.54 57.14
N ASP A 336 38.39 -22.76 57.65
CA ASP A 336 38.13 -23.03 59.08
C ASP A 336 39.33 -22.65 59.98
N LYS A 337 40.44 -22.19 59.39
CA LYS A 337 41.62 -21.70 60.10
C LYS A 337 41.58 -20.18 60.20
N ASP A 338 41.79 -19.67 61.41
CA ASP A 338 41.93 -18.25 61.68
C ASP A 338 43.15 -17.67 60.96
N PHE A 339 43.05 -16.39 60.54
CA PHE A 339 44.11 -15.70 59.80
C PHE A 339 45.40 -15.59 60.63
N GLN A 340 46.53 -16.05 60.07
CA GLN A 340 47.85 -15.83 60.66
C GLN A 340 48.36 -14.44 60.32
N THR A 341 48.66 -13.64 61.35
CA THR A 341 49.22 -12.29 61.17
C THR A 341 50.71 -12.38 60.82
N VAL A 342 51.08 -11.89 59.64
CA VAL A 342 52.46 -11.92 59.10
C VAL A 342 53.36 -10.85 59.76
N LEU A 343 52.77 -9.88 60.47
CA LEU A 343 53.48 -8.86 61.23
C LEU A 343 53.07 -8.94 62.71
N PRO A 344 54.00 -8.74 63.66
CA PRO A 344 53.64 -8.66 65.08
C PRO A 344 52.66 -7.50 65.27
N SER A 345 51.51 -7.78 65.88
CA SER A 345 50.51 -6.76 66.17
C SER A 345 51.11 -5.70 67.08
N PHE A 346 50.97 -4.42 66.72
CA PHE A 346 51.25 -3.32 67.65
C PHE A 346 50.44 -3.52 68.94
N ASP A 347 51.08 -3.48 70.11
CA ASP A 347 50.48 -3.79 71.42
C ASP A 347 49.19 -3.02 71.73
N LEU A 348 49.00 -1.87 71.08
CA LEU A 348 47.79 -1.07 71.23
C LEU A 348 46.53 -1.80 70.73
N PHE A 349 46.64 -2.61 69.67
CA PHE A 349 45.51 -3.28 69.02
C PHE A 349 45.22 -4.69 69.55
N SER A 350 46.14 -5.28 70.34
CA SER A 350 45.92 -6.60 70.97
C SER A 350 44.85 -6.57 72.06
N LYS A 351 44.54 -5.38 72.61
CA LYS A 351 43.49 -5.18 73.62
C LYS A 351 42.09 -4.97 73.03
N TYR A 352 41.98 -4.46 71.80
CA TYR A 352 40.69 -4.01 71.25
C TYR A 352 39.82 -5.13 70.62
N GLY A 353 40.37 -6.34 70.42
CA GLY A 353 39.65 -7.47 69.81
C GLY A 353 39.15 -8.55 70.78
N LYS A 354 39.49 -8.49 72.07
CA LYS A 354 39.13 -9.54 73.04
C LYS A 354 37.78 -9.32 73.76
N LEU A 355 37.13 -8.18 73.53
CA LEU A 355 35.88 -7.81 74.23
C LEU A 355 34.60 -8.05 73.41
N TYR A 356 34.72 -8.53 72.17
CA TYR A 356 33.55 -8.82 71.34
C TYR A 356 33.57 -10.29 70.93
N SER A 357 32.79 -11.10 71.64
CA SER A 357 32.51 -12.48 71.23
C SER A 357 31.70 -12.46 69.93
N LYS A 358 32.03 -13.39 69.02
CA LYS A 358 31.21 -13.67 67.85
C LYS A 358 29.82 -14.09 68.34
N ALA A 359 28.82 -13.29 67.96
CA ALA A 359 27.39 -13.50 68.20
C ALA A 359 26.89 -13.26 69.64
N GLY A 360 26.81 -11.99 70.04
CA GLY A 360 25.64 -11.46 70.75
C GLY A 360 25.19 -12.13 72.06
N GLN A 361 26.06 -12.83 72.78
CA GLN A 361 25.84 -13.18 74.18
C GLN A 361 26.69 -12.28 75.07
N ILE A 362 26.01 -11.51 75.92
CA ILE A 362 26.61 -10.74 77.00
C ILE A 362 27.09 -11.75 78.05
N ILE A 363 28.38 -11.68 78.40
CA ILE A 363 28.87 -12.01 79.73
C ILE A 363 29.16 -10.68 80.42
#